data_AF-A0A940NR76-F1
#
_entry.id   AF-A0A940NR76-F1
#
_cell.length_a   1.000
_cell.length_b   1.000
_cell.length_c   1.000
_cell.angle_alpha   90.00
_cell.angle_beta   90.00
_cell.angle_gamma   90.00
#
_symmetry.space_group_name_H-M   'P 1'
#
loop_
_entity.id
_entity.type
_entity.pdbx_description
1 polymer ?
#
loop_
_entity_poly.entity_id
_entity_poly.type
_entity_poly.pdbx_seq_one_letter_code
_entity_poly.pdbx_strand_id
1 'polypeptide(L)'
;EIAALLKTEVTDTQLNQIARVLLAMFDEGPVRGISALPEEESQTMIGDFLRHAETQPASLCICELLRQLSGDKRFQKYYGRTVSLLNSLKSRKLISRELTNGNAVDLAEATGLPYCEKIFAHMQSDFEKGFGNCGYLIKDEQYRERVIDLFRHALPLQKMIHEPENEESSSNQNLNYHKLSFLLQFLNPYPLCGTDLVIAAMKMPDTFCRTQAIRTISEWCTVRNCPLSELSDELCKAVEQLKSAETDAHIRHLIDEKGL
;
A
#
# COMPACT_ATOMS: atom_id res chain seq x y z
N GLU A 1 -0.54 24.45 22.75
CA GLU A 1 -0.02 25.41 21.76
C GLU A 1 -0.83 25.46 20.46
N ILE A 2 -1.12 24.32 19.81
CA ILE A 2 -1.94 24.28 18.57
C ILE A 2 -3.34 24.91 18.75
N ALA A 3 -4.05 24.56 19.82
CA ALA A 3 -5.36 25.13 20.11
C ALA A 3 -5.34 26.65 20.31
N ALA A 4 -4.20 27.24 20.71
CA ALA A 4 -4.05 28.69 20.81
C ALA A 4 -3.81 29.33 19.42
N LEU A 5 -2.99 28.70 18.58
CA LEU A 5 -2.73 29.16 17.20
C LEU A 5 -4.01 29.19 16.35
N LEU A 6 -4.89 28.19 16.51
CA LEU A 6 -6.12 28.10 15.73
C LEU A 6 -7.17 29.17 16.08
N LYS A 7 -7.03 29.84 17.24
CA LYS A 7 -7.91 30.95 17.66
C LYS A 7 -7.61 32.26 16.93
N THR A 8 -6.45 32.40 16.32
CA THR A 8 -6.07 33.59 15.53
C THR A 8 -6.17 33.29 14.03
N GLU A 9 -5.91 34.30 13.19
CA GLU A 9 -5.61 34.03 11.78
C GLU A 9 -4.34 33.19 11.68
N VAL A 10 -4.37 32.19 10.79
CA VAL A 10 -3.23 31.33 10.49
C VAL A 10 -2.93 31.43 9.00
N THR A 11 -1.66 31.40 8.64
CA THR A 11 -1.24 31.34 7.22
C THR A 11 -1.46 29.94 6.64
N ASP A 12 -1.52 29.84 5.31
CA ASP A 12 -1.62 28.55 4.60
C ASP A 12 -0.54 27.54 5.04
N THR A 13 0.69 28.01 5.22
CA THR A 13 1.82 27.19 5.69
C THR A 13 1.59 26.68 7.11
N GLN A 14 1.10 27.54 8.01
CA GLN A 14 0.79 27.15 9.39
C GLN A 14 -0.36 26.16 9.44
N LEU A 15 -1.43 26.36 8.66
CA LEU A 15 -2.55 25.42 8.63
C LEU A 15 -2.10 24.04 8.15
N ASN A 16 -1.24 23.99 7.13
CA ASN A 16 -0.67 22.73 6.65
C ASN A 16 0.22 22.04 7.71
N GLN A 17 1.03 22.80 8.46
CA GLN A 17 1.82 22.27 9.58
C GLN A 17 0.92 21.75 10.70
N ILE A 18 -0.13 22.49 11.06
CA ILE A 18 -1.12 22.06 12.05
C ILE A 18 -1.78 20.76 11.60
N ALA A 19 -2.19 20.65 10.32
CA ALA A 19 -2.76 19.42 9.78
C ALA A 19 -1.81 18.22 9.93
N ARG A 20 -0.51 18.41 9.67
CA ARG A 20 0.52 17.36 9.87
C ARG A 20 0.64 16.92 11.32
N VAL A 21 0.64 17.87 12.26
CA VAL A 21 0.72 17.51 13.69
C VAL A 21 -0.55 16.81 14.14
N LEU A 22 -1.72 17.32 13.75
CA LEU A 22 -2.99 16.67 14.06
C LEU A 22 -3.05 15.25 13.50
N LEU A 23 -2.63 15.03 12.26
CA LEU A 23 -2.51 13.68 11.69
C LEU A 23 -1.61 12.76 12.51
N ALA A 24 -0.43 13.24 12.91
CA ALA A 24 0.47 12.47 13.77
C ALA A 24 -0.14 12.17 15.15
N MET A 25 -1.06 13.00 15.64
CA MET A 25 -1.79 12.74 16.88
C MET A 25 -2.91 11.69 16.75
N PHE A 26 -3.38 11.39 15.54
CA PHE A 26 -4.31 10.28 15.30
C PHE A 26 -3.61 8.92 15.27
N ASP A 27 -2.33 8.89 14.89
CA ASP A 27 -1.48 7.70 14.94
C ASP A 27 -1.00 7.48 16.39
N GLU A 28 -1.91 6.96 17.23
CA GLU A 28 -1.67 6.67 18.64
C GLU A 28 -0.70 5.48 18.78
N GLY A 29 0.59 5.73 18.53
CA GLY A 29 1.69 4.81 18.81
C GLY A 29 1.98 4.72 20.33
N PRO A 30 3.26 4.56 20.76
CA PRO A 30 3.59 4.48 22.19
C PRO A 30 3.37 5.81 22.94
N VAL A 31 3.17 6.92 22.21
CA VAL A 31 2.93 8.24 22.75
C VAL A 31 1.43 8.56 22.70
N ARG A 32 0.93 9.16 23.77
CA ARG A 32 -0.47 9.59 23.88
C ARG A 32 -0.80 10.63 22.79
N GLY A 33 -1.74 10.30 21.92
CA GLY A 33 -2.22 11.17 20.85
C GLY A 33 -3.45 12.00 21.23
N ILE A 34 -4.33 12.24 20.26
CA ILE A 34 -5.51 13.08 20.42
C ILE A 34 -6.52 12.53 21.45
N SER A 35 -6.51 11.22 21.72
CA SER A 35 -7.32 10.59 22.78
C SER A 35 -7.01 11.07 24.19
N ALA A 36 -5.79 11.58 24.44
CA ALA A 36 -5.41 12.04 25.77
C ALA A 36 -5.83 13.47 26.07
N LEU A 37 -6.33 14.21 25.07
CA LEU A 37 -6.90 15.52 25.28
C LEU A 37 -8.32 15.40 25.85
N PRO A 38 -8.74 16.32 26.74
CA PRO A 38 -10.14 16.46 27.12
C PRO A 38 -11.02 16.58 25.87
N GLU A 39 -12.18 15.92 25.89
CA GLU A 39 -13.08 15.88 24.75
C GLU A 39 -13.41 17.30 24.25
N GLU A 40 -13.83 18.20 25.12
CA GLU A 40 -14.14 19.59 24.76
C GLU A 40 -12.97 20.33 24.08
N GLU A 41 -11.74 20.10 24.54
CA GLU A 41 -10.54 20.73 23.97
C GLU A 41 -10.25 20.18 22.56
N SER A 42 -10.30 18.85 22.40
CA SER A 42 -10.13 18.20 21.09
C SER A 42 -11.20 18.65 20.10
N GLN A 43 -12.45 18.74 20.55
CA GLN A 43 -13.59 19.16 19.74
C GLN A 43 -13.45 20.61 19.28
N THR A 44 -13.04 21.50 20.17
CA THR A 44 -12.82 22.92 19.87
C THR A 44 -11.68 23.08 18.87
N MET A 45 -10.56 22.41 19.10
CA MET A 45 -9.39 22.43 18.21
C MET A 45 -9.74 21.98 16.79
N ILE A 46 -10.47 20.86 16.64
CA ILE A 46 -10.94 20.40 15.33
C ILE A 46 -11.94 21.39 14.70
N GLY A 47 -12.85 21.95 15.49
CA GLY A 47 -13.80 22.95 15.01
C GLY A 47 -13.13 24.18 14.42
N ASP A 48 -12.10 24.71 15.09
CA ASP A 48 -11.30 25.85 14.63
C ASP A 48 -10.43 25.50 13.42
N PHE A 49 -9.84 24.31 13.39
CA PHE A 49 -9.12 23.83 12.21
C PHE A 49 -10.02 23.81 10.97
N LEU A 50 -11.23 23.25 11.08
CA LEU A 50 -12.18 23.17 9.97
C LEU A 50 -12.62 24.55 9.47
N ARG A 51 -12.72 25.55 10.37
CA ARG A 51 -13.01 26.94 10.01
C ARG A 51 -11.92 27.54 9.12
N HIS A 52 -10.65 27.27 9.42
CA HIS A 52 -9.56 27.71 8.55
C HIS A 52 -9.50 26.93 7.25
N ALA A 53 -9.76 25.62 7.28
CA ALA A 53 -9.78 24.78 6.07
C ALA A 53 -10.87 25.16 5.05
N GLU A 54 -11.94 25.85 5.48
CA GLU A 54 -12.97 26.37 4.58
C GLU A 54 -12.43 27.44 3.63
N THR A 55 -11.65 28.38 4.15
CA THR A 55 -11.22 29.57 3.40
C THR A 55 -9.85 29.41 2.75
N GLN A 56 -9.00 28.52 3.26
CA GLN A 56 -7.63 28.36 2.77
C GLN A 56 -7.49 27.34 1.63
N PRO A 57 -6.38 27.38 0.87
CA PRO A 57 -6.10 26.37 -0.16
C PRO A 57 -6.07 24.93 0.40
N ALA A 58 -6.42 23.97 -0.44
CA ALA A 58 -6.29 22.56 -0.08
C ALA A 58 -4.82 22.11 -0.13
N SER A 59 -4.45 21.21 0.77
CA SER A 59 -3.19 20.45 0.73
C SER A 59 -3.47 18.96 0.96
N LEU A 60 -2.52 18.08 0.62
CA LEU A 60 -2.68 16.65 0.85
C LEU A 60 -2.85 16.34 2.35
N CYS A 61 -2.09 17.00 3.22
CA CYS A 61 -2.20 16.81 4.66
C CYS A 61 -3.57 17.28 5.19
N ILE A 62 -4.11 18.39 4.69
CA ILE A 62 -5.45 18.84 5.05
C ILE A 62 -6.48 17.80 4.58
N CYS A 63 -6.41 17.33 3.32
CA CYS A 63 -7.35 16.34 2.80
C CYS A 63 -7.30 15.02 3.58
N GLU A 64 -6.10 14.55 3.93
CA GLU A 64 -5.91 13.33 4.72
C GLU A 64 -6.47 13.49 6.14
N LEU A 65 -6.28 14.65 6.77
CA LEU A 65 -6.90 14.91 8.06
C LEU A 65 -8.42 14.94 7.98
N LEU A 66 -8.98 15.56 6.94
CA LEU A 66 -10.44 15.54 6.70
C LEU A 66 -10.96 14.11 6.53
N ARG A 67 -10.22 13.24 5.81
CA ARG A 67 -10.55 11.83 5.63
C ARG A 67 -10.55 11.10 6.98
N GLN A 68 -9.49 11.24 7.78
CA GLN A 68 -9.39 10.63 9.11
C GLN A 68 -10.54 11.10 10.03
N LEU A 69 -10.79 12.41 10.09
CA LEU A 69 -11.87 12.99 10.89
C LEU A 69 -13.25 12.50 10.46
N SER A 70 -13.47 12.23 9.17
CA SER A 70 -14.75 11.72 8.68
C SER A 70 -15.03 10.27 9.10
N GLY A 71 -13.99 9.48 9.41
CA GLY A 71 -14.11 8.10 9.87
C GLY A 71 -14.12 7.93 11.40
N ASP A 72 -13.76 8.98 12.14
CA ASP A 72 -13.62 8.90 13.60
C ASP A 72 -14.93 9.24 14.32
N LYS A 73 -15.44 8.28 15.10
CA LYS A 73 -16.67 8.41 15.89
C LYS A 73 -16.63 9.55 16.90
N ARG A 74 -15.45 9.91 17.42
CA ARG A 74 -15.28 11.06 18.33
C ARG A 74 -15.67 12.36 17.64
N PHE A 75 -15.41 12.47 16.34
CA PHE A 75 -15.64 13.69 15.56
C PHE A 75 -16.86 13.60 14.66
N GLN A 76 -17.79 12.68 14.94
CA GLN A 76 -18.97 12.42 14.11
C GLN A 76 -19.81 13.68 13.82
N LYS A 77 -19.87 14.63 14.75
CA LYS A 77 -20.59 15.90 14.55
C LYS A 77 -20.03 16.76 13.40
N TYR A 78 -18.78 16.52 13.01
CA TYR A 78 -18.11 17.21 11.90
C TYR A 78 -18.20 16.46 10.57
N TYR A 79 -18.79 15.26 10.52
CA TYR A 79 -18.85 14.41 9.33
C TYR A 79 -19.31 15.16 8.07
N GLY A 80 -20.45 15.87 8.14
CA GLY A 80 -20.96 16.59 6.97
C GLY A 80 -20.02 17.70 6.48
N ARG A 81 -19.32 18.36 7.42
CA ARG A 81 -18.36 19.43 7.12
C ARG A 81 -17.08 18.88 6.51
N THR A 82 -16.55 17.78 7.06
CA THR A 82 -15.32 17.15 6.55
C THR A 82 -15.54 16.56 5.16
N VAL A 83 -16.66 15.87 4.93
CA VAL A 83 -17.03 15.33 3.61
C VAL A 83 -17.22 16.44 2.59
N SER A 84 -17.88 17.54 2.95
CA SER A 84 -18.07 18.71 2.08
C SER A 84 -16.74 19.34 1.67
N LEU A 85 -15.83 19.56 2.62
CA LEU A 85 -14.50 20.12 2.36
C LEU A 85 -13.64 19.19 1.50
N LEU A 86 -13.68 17.88 1.78
CA LEU A 86 -12.93 16.88 1.03
C LEU A 86 -13.43 16.75 -0.42
N ASN A 87 -14.74 16.92 -0.64
CA ASN A 87 -15.34 16.92 -1.98
C ASN A 87 -15.39 18.29 -2.66
N SER A 88 -14.82 19.33 -2.04
CA SER A 88 -14.76 20.65 -2.65
C SER A 88 -13.94 20.65 -3.95
N LEU A 89 -14.21 21.62 -4.84
CA LEU A 89 -13.50 21.75 -6.11
C LEU A 89 -11.98 21.85 -5.93
N LYS A 90 -11.51 22.57 -4.89
CA LYS A 90 -10.08 22.72 -4.57
C LYS A 90 -9.43 21.38 -4.19
N SER A 91 -10.09 20.60 -3.34
CA SER A 91 -9.61 19.29 -2.89
C SER A 91 -9.63 18.27 -4.03
N ARG A 92 -10.72 18.19 -4.80
CA ARG A 92 -10.81 17.26 -5.94
C ARG A 92 -9.80 17.56 -7.06
N LYS A 93 -9.57 18.84 -7.37
CA LYS A 93 -8.51 19.24 -8.33
C LYS A 93 -7.13 18.84 -7.83
N LEU A 94 -6.85 19.06 -6.55
CA LEU A 94 -5.59 18.64 -5.93
C LEU A 94 -5.42 17.12 -6.03
N ILE A 95 -6.39 16.33 -5.54
CA ILE A 95 -6.32 14.86 -5.57
C ILE A 95 -6.11 14.35 -7.00
N SER A 96 -6.89 14.86 -7.96
CA SER A 96 -6.76 14.48 -9.38
C SER A 96 -5.38 14.78 -9.99
N ARG A 97 -4.71 15.84 -9.51
CA ARG A 97 -3.35 16.19 -9.92
C ARG A 97 -2.33 15.25 -9.26
N GLU A 98 -2.47 14.99 -7.96
CA GLU A 98 -1.51 14.14 -7.24
C GLU A 98 -1.57 12.68 -7.70
N LEU A 99 -2.73 12.21 -8.15
CA LEU A 99 -2.90 10.90 -8.78
C LEU A 99 -2.02 10.69 -10.01
N THR A 100 -1.69 11.74 -10.79
CA THR A 100 -0.79 11.58 -11.95
C THR A 100 0.65 11.31 -11.54
N ASN A 101 0.99 11.57 -10.27
CA ASN A 101 2.28 11.27 -9.67
C ASN A 101 2.21 10.00 -8.79
N GLY A 102 1.14 9.21 -8.89
CA GLY A 102 0.95 7.99 -8.09
C GLY A 102 0.57 8.22 -6.64
N ASN A 103 0.20 9.44 -6.24
CA ASN A 103 -0.14 9.79 -4.85
C ASN A 103 -1.66 9.92 -4.66
N ALA A 104 -2.08 10.03 -3.39
CA ALA A 104 -3.46 10.37 -3.01
C ALA A 104 -4.53 9.33 -3.38
N VAL A 105 -4.16 8.04 -3.52
CA VAL A 105 -5.10 6.97 -3.88
C VAL A 105 -6.20 6.79 -2.82
N ASP A 106 -5.85 6.76 -1.54
CA ASP A 106 -6.83 6.66 -0.44
C ASP A 106 -7.81 7.85 -0.41
N LEU A 107 -7.34 9.04 -0.79
CA LEU A 107 -8.19 10.22 -0.91
C LEU A 107 -9.12 10.13 -2.13
N ALA A 108 -8.62 9.56 -3.24
CA ALA A 108 -9.43 9.32 -4.42
C ALA A 108 -10.54 8.30 -4.13
N GLU A 109 -10.21 7.21 -3.44
CA GLU A 109 -11.18 6.20 -2.99
C GLU A 109 -12.24 6.83 -2.07
N ALA A 110 -11.83 7.60 -1.06
CA ALA A 110 -12.73 8.29 -0.14
C ALA A 110 -13.65 9.33 -0.80
N THR A 111 -13.26 9.87 -1.96
CA THR A 111 -14.04 10.87 -2.71
C THR A 111 -14.74 10.30 -3.95
N GLY A 112 -14.59 9.00 -4.22
CA GLY A 112 -15.12 8.37 -5.43
C GLY A 112 -14.51 8.91 -6.72
N LEU A 113 -13.28 9.46 -6.68
CA LEU A 113 -12.58 9.89 -7.89
C LEU A 113 -11.97 8.66 -8.59
N PRO A 114 -12.14 8.52 -9.92
CA PRO A 114 -11.49 7.43 -10.65
C PRO A 114 -9.97 7.62 -10.63
N TYR A 115 -9.26 6.58 -10.18
CA TYR A 115 -7.81 6.64 -10.00
C TYR A 115 -7.03 5.59 -10.81
N CYS A 116 -7.63 4.44 -11.16
CA CYS A 116 -6.91 3.28 -11.67
C CYS A 116 -6.04 3.59 -12.90
N GLU A 117 -6.59 4.18 -13.97
CA GLU A 117 -5.79 4.53 -15.17
C GLU A 117 -4.68 5.55 -14.86
N LYS A 118 -4.90 6.51 -13.94
CA LYS A 118 -3.88 7.52 -13.61
C LYS A 118 -2.68 6.90 -12.91
N ILE A 119 -2.94 6.04 -11.92
CA ILE A 119 -1.85 5.37 -11.18
C ILE A 119 -1.18 4.30 -12.02
N PHE A 120 -1.92 3.60 -12.89
CA PHE A 120 -1.33 2.65 -13.83
C PHE A 120 -0.41 3.36 -14.84
N ALA A 121 -0.85 4.47 -15.42
CA ALA A 121 -0.03 5.28 -16.31
C ALA A 121 1.24 5.79 -15.60
N HIS A 122 1.14 6.19 -14.32
CA HIS A 122 2.31 6.55 -13.53
C HIS A 122 3.27 5.36 -13.36
N MET A 123 2.77 4.18 -12.98
CA MET A 123 3.56 2.95 -12.87
C MET A 123 4.30 2.59 -14.17
N GLN A 124 3.67 2.79 -15.33
CA GLN A 124 4.31 2.57 -16.63
C GLN A 124 5.42 3.59 -16.92
N SER A 125 5.23 4.85 -16.50
CA SER A 125 6.19 5.93 -16.75
C SER A 125 7.41 5.91 -15.82
N ASP A 126 7.23 5.48 -14.57
CA ASP A 126 8.27 5.45 -13.54
C ASP A 126 7.99 4.25 -12.63
N PHE A 127 8.35 3.05 -13.09
CA PHE A 127 8.13 1.81 -12.34
C PHE A 127 8.80 1.83 -10.97
N GLU A 128 10.00 2.42 -10.87
CA GLU A 128 10.78 2.51 -9.64
C GLU A 128 10.02 3.22 -8.53
N LYS A 129 9.32 4.31 -8.84
CA LYS A 129 8.50 5.04 -7.87
C LYS A 129 7.06 4.55 -7.79
N GLY A 130 6.54 4.00 -8.89
CA GLY A 130 5.14 3.67 -9.04
C GLY A 130 4.75 2.29 -8.55
N PHE A 131 5.67 1.30 -8.50
CA PHE A 131 5.32 -0.12 -8.29
C PHE A 131 4.44 -0.36 -7.05
N GLY A 132 4.61 0.44 -5.99
CA GLY A 132 3.84 0.36 -4.75
C GLY A 132 2.32 0.48 -4.95
N ASN A 133 1.88 1.10 -6.04
CA ASN A 133 0.47 1.24 -6.39
C ASN A 133 -0.18 -0.06 -6.90
N CYS A 134 0.60 -1.13 -7.12
CA CYS A 134 0.08 -2.42 -7.59
C CYS A 134 -1.02 -2.99 -6.67
N GLY A 135 -0.91 -2.77 -5.36
CA GLY A 135 -1.88 -3.27 -4.38
C GLY A 135 -3.28 -2.66 -4.51
N TYR A 136 -3.40 -1.44 -5.06
CA TYR A 136 -4.69 -0.84 -5.37
C TYR A 136 -5.29 -1.42 -6.65
N LEU A 137 -4.45 -1.66 -7.67
CA LEU A 137 -4.89 -2.08 -9.00
C LEU A 137 -5.23 -3.56 -9.12
N ILE A 138 -4.51 -4.44 -8.40
CA ILE A 138 -4.72 -5.90 -8.47
C ILE A 138 -6.13 -6.33 -8.07
N LYS A 139 -6.80 -5.52 -7.26
CA LYS A 139 -8.17 -5.73 -6.82
C LYS A 139 -9.16 -5.72 -7.99
N ASP A 140 -8.87 -4.94 -9.03
CA ASP A 140 -9.67 -4.84 -10.24
C ASP A 140 -9.17 -5.83 -11.29
N GLU A 141 -10.05 -6.73 -11.73
CA GLU A 141 -9.74 -7.74 -12.75
C GLU A 141 -9.23 -7.12 -14.06
N GLN A 142 -9.72 -5.94 -14.44
CA GLN A 142 -9.30 -5.26 -15.67
C GLN A 142 -7.83 -4.81 -15.63
N TYR A 143 -7.29 -4.56 -14.43
CA TYR A 143 -5.92 -4.09 -14.23
C TYR A 143 -4.97 -5.18 -13.73
N ARG A 144 -5.48 -6.24 -13.11
CA ARG A 144 -4.65 -7.29 -12.51
C ARG A 144 -3.61 -7.85 -13.49
N GLU A 145 -4.03 -8.34 -14.65
CA GLU A 145 -3.09 -8.89 -15.64
C GLU A 145 -2.17 -7.81 -16.22
N ARG A 146 -2.66 -6.58 -16.43
CA ARG A 146 -1.84 -5.45 -16.90
C ARG A 146 -0.72 -5.12 -15.91
N VAL A 147 -0.99 -5.20 -14.61
CA VAL A 147 0.00 -5.00 -13.55
C VAL A 147 1.00 -6.15 -13.52
N ILE A 148 0.52 -7.40 -13.56
CA ILE A 148 1.40 -8.58 -13.60
C ILE A 148 2.34 -8.50 -14.81
N ASP A 149 1.81 -8.15 -15.99
CA ASP A 149 2.60 -7.94 -17.19
C ASP A 149 3.63 -6.82 -17.02
N LEU A 150 3.27 -5.69 -16.40
CA LEU A 150 4.24 -4.64 -16.13
C LEU A 150 5.42 -5.14 -15.30
N PHE A 151 5.18 -5.96 -14.26
CA PHE A 151 6.25 -6.57 -13.47
C PHE A 151 7.09 -7.56 -14.28
N ARG A 152 6.46 -8.39 -15.14
CA ARG A 152 7.18 -9.31 -16.03
C ARG A 152 8.18 -8.59 -16.94
N HIS A 153 7.81 -7.41 -17.45
CA HIS A 153 8.64 -6.64 -18.38
C HIS A 153 9.67 -5.75 -17.65
N ALA A 154 9.31 -5.19 -16.49
CA ALA A 154 10.17 -4.27 -15.77
C ALA A 154 11.28 -4.95 -14.97
N LEU A 155 11.03 -6.16 -14.46
CA LEU A 155 12.00 -6.89 -13.65
C LEU A 155 12.92 -7.79 -14.51
N PRO A 156 14.23 -7.81 -14.24
CA PRO A 156 15.16 -8.68 -14.95
C PRO A 156 15.14 -10.11 -14.38
N LEU A 157 13.98 -10.79 -14.43
CA LEU A 157 13.72 -12.06 -13.72
C LEU A 157 14.80 -13.14 -13.94
N GLN A 158 15.29 -13.30 -15.17
CA GLN A 158 16.32 -14.29 -15.48
C GLN A 158 17.65 -13.99 -14.79
N LYS A 159 18.01 -12.71 -14.64
CA LYS A 159 19.22 -12.31 -13.91
C LYS A 159 19.04 -12.60 -12.42
N MET A 160 17.88 -12.22 -11.87
CA MET A 160 17.53 -12.43 -10.46
C MET A 160 17.58 -13.92 -10.04
N ILE A 161 17.27 -14.86 -10.93
CA ILE A 161 17.34 -16.31 -10.63
C ILE A 161 18.79 -16.82 -10.52
N HIS A 162 19.71 -16.28 -11.31
CA HIS A 162 21.09 -16.78 -11.42
C HIS A 162 22.09 -15.96 -10.61
N GLU A 163 21.62 -15.00 -9.82
CA GLU A 163 22.48 -14.18 -8.96
C GLU A 163 23.08 -15.02 -7.81
N PRO A 164 24.39 -14.93 -7.56
CA PRO A 164 25.02 -15.65 -6.46
C PRO A 164 24.58 -15.08 -5.10
N GLU A 165 24.28 -15.95 -4.13
CA GLU A 165 23.84 -15.60 -2.76
C GLU A 165 24.79 -14.64 -1.99
N ASN A 166 26.06 -14.52 -2.40
CA ASN A 166 27.14 -13.91 -1.62
C ASN A 166 27.74 -12.63 -2.22
N GLU A 167 27.24 -12.12 -3.34
CA GLU A 167 27.67 -10.79 -3.77
C GLU A 167 27.06 -9.77 -2.81
N GLU A 168 27.91 -9.00 -2.11
CA GLU A 168 27.52 -7.86 -1.28
C GLU A 168 26.42 -7.09 -1.99
N SER A 169 25.18 -7.32 -1.55
CA SER A 169 23.99 -6.97 -2.30
C SER A 169 24.03 -5.48 -2.60
N SER A 170 24.26 -5.12 -3.86
CA SER A 170 24.14 -3.74 -4.27
C SER A 170 22.73 -3.26 -3.90
N SER A 171 22.58 -2.00 -3.50
CA SER A 171 21.28 -1.45 -3.08
C SER A 171 20.16 -1.69 -4.10
N ASN A 172 20.51 -1.82 -5.39
CA ASN A 172 19.57 -2.08 -6.48
C ASN A 172 19.09 -3.53 -6.57
N GLN A 173 19.90 -4.52 -6.16
CA GLN A 173 19.52 -5.94 -6.16
C GLN A 173 18.41 -6.20 -5.12
N ASN A 174 18.62 -5.72 -3.90
CA ASN A 174 17.62 -5.81 -2.83
C ASN A 174 16.27 -5.16 -3.20
N LEU A 175 16.31 -4.10 -4.02
CA LEU A 175 15.09 -3.43 -4.46
C LEU A 175 14.27 -4.25 -5.47
N ASN A 176 14.88 -5.02 -6.36
CA ASN A 176 14.12 -5.83 -7.31
C ASN A 176 13.45 -7.04 -6.64
N TYR A 177 14.14 -7.70 -5.71
CA TYR A 177 13.53 -8.71 -4.85
C TYR A 177 12.37 -8.13 -4.02
N HIS A 178 12.56 -6.92 -3.46
CA HIS A 178 11.51 -6.22 -2.75
C HIS A 178 10.29 -5.95 -3.64
N LYS A 179 10.47 -5.43 -4.85
CA LYS A 179 9.35 -5.16 -5.79
C LYS A 179 8.57 -6.44 -6.09
N LEU A 180 9.26 -7.54 -6.44
CA LEU A 180 8.59 -8.79 -6.76
C LEU A 180 7.83 -9.35 -5.55
N SER A 181 8.49 -9.47 -4.40
CA SER A 181 7.85 -9.95 -3.18
C SER A 181 6.70 -9.05 -2.71
N PHE A 182 6.77 -7.74 -2.96
CA PHE A 182 5.66 -6.81 -2.72
C PHE A 182 4.44 -7.14 -3.60
N LEU A 183 4.65 -7.40 -4.90
CA LEU A 183 3.57 -7.86 -5.80
C LEU A 183 2.94 -9.16 -5.31
N LEU A 184 3.76 -10.17 -4.98
CA LEU A 184 3.28 -11.50 -4.62
C LEU A 184 2.31 -11.49 -3.44
N GLN A 185 2.52 -10.61 -2.45
CA GLN A 185 1.61 -10.44 -1.31
C GLN A 185 0.17 -10.10 -1.73
N PHE A 186 0.01 -9.35 -2.83
CA PHE A 186 -1.33 -8.99 -3.33
C PHE A 186 -1.95 -10.06 -4.24
N LEU A 187 -1.18 -11.06 -4.68
CA LEU A 187 -1.69 -12.17 -5.50
C LEU A 187 -2.35 -13.27 -4.67
N ASN A 188 -2.16 -13.25 -3.35
CA ASN A 188 -2.76 -14.16 -2.37
C ASN A 188 -4.26 -14.48 -2.62
N PRO A 189 -5.16 -13.50 -2.85
CA PRO A 189 -6.58 -13.79 -3.07
C PRO A 189 -6.92 -14.32 -4.48
N TYR A 190 -5.94 -14.43 -5.37
CA TYR A 190 -6.14 -14.67 -6.81
C TYR A 190 -5.36 -15.91 -7.27
N PRO A 191 -5.89 -17.12 -7.03
CA PRO A 191 -5.20 -18.35 -7.38
C PRO A 191 -4.78 -18.41 -8.84
N LEU A 192 -3.51 -18.79 -9.06
CA LEU A 192 -2.85 -18.96 -10.35
C LEU A 192 -2.57 -17.67 -11.15
N CYS A 193 -2.94 -16.49 -10.65
CA CYS A 193 -2.54 -15.22 -11.26
C CYS A 193 -1.04 -15.00 -11.05
N GLY A 194 -0.28 -14.81 -12.14
CA GLY A 194 1.17 -14.59 -12.05
C GLY A 194 1.97 -15.83 -11.61
N THR A 195 1.47 -17.04 -11.91
CA THR A 195 2.14 -18.33 -11.60
C THR A 195 3.62 -18.34 -12.00
N ASP A 196 3.96 -17.80 -13.16
CA ASP A 196 5.33 -17.69 -13.66
C ASP A 196 6.22 -16.82 -12.74
N LEU A 197 5.69 -15.72 -12.20
CA LEU A 197 6.39 -14.85 -11.26
C LEU A 197 6.59 -15.54 -9.90
N VAL A 198 5.60 -16.28 -9.43
CA VAL A 198 5.70 -17.10 -8.20
C VAL A 198 6.77 -18.17 -8.35
N ILE A 199 6.79 -18.87 -9.49
CA ILE A 199 7.82 -19.88 -9.80
C ILE A 199 9.20 -19.25 -9.92
N ALA A 200 9.31 -18.08 -10.56
CA ALA A 200 10.58 -17.35 -10.65
C ALA A 200 11.10 -16.99 -9.25
N ALA A 201 10.24 -16.48 -8.37
CA ALA A 201 10.59 -16.11 -7.00
C ALA A 201 11.11 -17.30 -6.17
N MET A 202 10.55 -18.51 -6.35
CA MET A 202 11.06 -19.72 -5.68
C MET A 202 12.49 -20.11 -6.08
N LYS A 203 12.93 -19.69 -7.27
CA LYS A 203 14.26 -20.00 -7.80
C LYS A 203 15.31 -18.94 -7.47
N MET A 204 14.91 -17.84 -6.84
CA MET A 204 15.81 -16.73 -6.51
C MET A 204 16.64 -17.03 -5.26
N PRO A 205 17.86 -16.46 -5.17
CA PRO A 205 18.72 -16.59 -3.98
C PRO A 205 18.14 -15.88 -2.74
N ASP A 206 17.25 -14.89 -2.93
CA ASP A 206 16.62 -14.15 -1.84
C ASP A 206 15.59 -14.99 -1.06
N THR A 207 15.86 -15.21 0.23
CA THR A 207 15.00 -16.01 1.12
C THR A 207 13.61 -15.39 1.29
N PHE A 208 13.49 -14.07 1.22
CA PHE A 208 12.22 -13.36 1.35
C PHE A 208 11.30 -13.63 0.15
N CYS A 209 11.82 -13.60 -1.08
CA CYS A 209 11.11 -13.97 -2.29
C CYS A 209 10.62 -15.42 -2.23
N ARG A 210 11.48 -16.37 -1.84
CA ARG A 210 11.08 -17.78 -1.70
C ARG A 210 10.00 -17.96 -0.63
N THR A 211 10.17 -17.33 0.53
CA THR A 211 9.17 -17.33 1.62
C THR A 211 7.82 -16.79 1.13
N GLN A 212 7.83 -15.67 0.42
CA GLN A 212 6.60 -15.05 -0.07
C GLN A 212 5.93 -15.90 -1.15
N ALA A 213 6.69 -16.53 -2.04
CA ALA A 213 6.14 -17.45 -3.04
C ALA A 213 5.42 -18.64 -2.39
N ILE A 214 6.04 -19.28 -1.37
CA ILE A 214 5.43 -20.38 -0.61
C ILE A 214 4.14 -19.93 0.10
N ARG A 215 4.13 -18.74 0.70
CA ARG A 215 2.93 -18.16 1.33
C ARG A 215 1.80 -17.94 0.31
N THR A 216 2.13 -17.41 -0.86
CA THR A 216 1.15 -17.18 -1.92
C THR A 216 0.54 -18.49 -2.42
N ILE A 217 1.36 -19.53 -2.64
CA ILE A 217 0.86 -20.87 -3.03
C ILE A 217 -0.04 -21.47 -1.95
N SER A 218 0.37 -21.39 -0.67
CA SER A 218 -0.44 -21.88 0.45
C SER A 218 -1.80 -21.16 0.55
N GLU A 219 -1.81 -19.84 0.33
CA GLU A 219 -3.05 -19.08 0.29
C GLU A 219 -3.92 -19.48 -0.91
N TRP A 220 -3.33 -19.76 -2.08
CA TRP A 220 -4.10 -20.23 -3.23
C TRP A 220 -4.79 -21.58 -2.98
N CYS A 221 -4.10 -22.53 -2.34
CA CYS A 221 -4.70 -23.78 -1.89
C CYS A 221 -5.85 -23.53 -0.91
N THR A 222 -5.69 -22.56 0.01
CA THR A 222 -6.72 -22.17 0.99
C THR A 222 -7.94 -21.54 0.32
N VAL A 223 -7.75 -20.58 -0.59
CA VAL A 223 -8.81 -19.90 -1.34
C VAL A 223 -9.56 -20.87 -2.26
N ARG A 224 -8.87 -21.84 -2.87
CA ARG A 224 -9.51 -22.90 -3.67
C ARG A 224 -10.05 -24.06 -2.85
N ASN A 225 -9.70 -24.13 -1.57
CA ASN A 225 -9.98 -25.25 -0.69
C ASN A 225 -9.60 -26.60 -1.31
N CYS A 226 -8.39 -26.68 -1.85
CA CYS A 226 -7.83 -27.88 -2.49
C CYS A 226 -6.34 -28.04 -2.17
N PRO A 227 -5.79 -29.26 -2.22
CA PRO A 227 -4.35 -29.46 -2.11
C PRO A 227 -3.59 -28.90 -3.33
N LEU A 228 -2.27 -28.72 -3.19
CA LEU A 228 -1.42 -28.20 -4.27
C LEU A 228 -1.47 -29.07 -5.53
N SER A 229 -1.57 -30.40 -5.36
CA SER A 229 -1.68 -31.37 -6.45
C SER A 229 -2.92 -31.19 -7.32
N GLU A 230 -4.00 -30.64 -6.75
CA GLU A 230 -5.21 -30.32 -7.52
C GLU A 230 -5.16 -28.89 -8.08
N LEU A 231 -4.34 -28.02 -7.49
CA LEU A 231 -4.20 -26.63 -7.90
C LEU A 231 -3.37 -26.49 -9.18
N SER A 232 -2.18 -27.11 -9.24
CA SER A 232 -1.30 -27.06 -10.42
C SER A 232 -0.12 -28.05 -10.33
N ASP A 233 -0.01 -28.92 -11.33
CA ASP A 233 1.15 -29.82 -11.52
C ASP A 233 2.47 -29.07 -11.65
N GLU A 234 2.45 -27.88 -12.26
CA GLU A 234 3.63 -27.05 -12.44
C GLU A 234 4.14 -26.51 -11.10
N LEU A 235 3.22 -26.05 -10.24
CA LEU A 235 3.56 -25.57 -8.91
C LEU A 235 4.03 -26.71 -8.00
N CYS A 236 3.43 -27.90 -8.08
CA CYS A 236 3.92 -29.10 -7.38
C CYS A 236 5.39 -29.35 -7.69
N LYS A 237 5.74 -29.44 -8.97
CA LYS A 237 7.13 -29.69 -9.40
C LYS A 237 8.07 -28.59 -8.93
N ALA A 238 7.63 -27.34 -8.97
CA ALA A 238 8.46 -26.22 -8.53
C ALA A 238 8.70 -26.22 -7.02
N VAL A 239 7.69 -26.56 -6.21
CA VAL A 239 7.82 -26.71 -4.75
C VAL A 239 8.71 -27.90 -4.40
N GLU A 240 8.55 -29.06 -5.07
CA GLU A 240 9.41 -30.23 -4.87
C GLU A 240 10.88 -29.92 -5.18
N GLN A 241 11.13 -29.20 -6.28
CA GLN A 241 12.48 -28.74 -6.65
C GLN A 241 13.06 -27.84 -5.56
N LEU A 242 12.30 -26.84 -5.10
CA LEU A 242 12.72 -25.97 -4.01
C LEU A 242 13.02 -26.78 -2.74
N LYS A 243 12.11 -27.65 -2.33
CA LYS A 243 12.27 -28.50 -1.13
C LYS A 243 13.54 -29.36 -1.18
N SER A 244 13.91 -29.85 -2.37
CA SER A 244 15.11 -30.66 -2.56
C SER A 244 16.42 -29.87 -2.54
N ALA A 245 16.38 -28.61 -2.97
CA ALA A 245 17.55 -27.74 -3.09
C ALA A 245 17.75 -26.80 -1.89
N GLU A 246 16.69 -26.55 -1.12
CA GLU A 246 16.69 -25.54 -0.06
C GLU A 246 17.63 -25.90 1.10
N THR A 247 18.52 -24.95 1.41
CA THR A 247 19.48 -25.05 2.50
C THR A 247 18.96 -24.39 3.78
N ASP A 248 18.07 -23.41 3.65
CA ASP A 248 17.48 -22.67 4.76
C ASP A 248 16.44 -23.51 5.52
N ALA A 249 16.69 -23.72 6.82
CA ALA A 249 15.82 -24.51 7.68
C ALA A 249 14.43 -23.89 7.93
N HIS A 250 14.34 -22.55 7.93
CA HIS A 250 13.07 -21.85 8.09
C HIS A 250 12.15 -22.09 6.90
N ILE A 251 12.68 -22.03 5.69
CA ILE A 251 11.88 -22.26 4.47
C ILE A 251 11.43 -23.71 4.38
N ARG A 252 12.31 -24.69 4.68
CA ARG A 252 11.90 -26.10 4.74
C ARG A 252 10.79 -26.35 5.74
N HIS A 253 10.92 -25.81 6.95
CA HIS A 253 9.87 -25.89 7.96
C HIS A 253 8.56 -25.26 7.49
N LEU A 254 8.62 -24.10 6.82
CA LEU A 254 7.44 -23.43 6.28
C LEU A 254 6.73 -24.29 5.24
N ILE A 255 7.46 -24.92 4.32
CA ILE A 255 6.90 -25.83 3.29
C ILE A 255 6.15 -26.98 3.98
N ASP A 256 6.77 -27.63 4.97
CA ASP A 256 6.17 -28.74 5.70
C ASP A 256 4.94 -28.29 6.53
N GLU A 257 5.03 -27.14 7.22
CA GLU A 257 3.93 -26.56 8.01
C GLU A 257 2.70 -26.26 7.13
N LYS A 258 2.92 -25.79 5.90
CA LYS A 258 1.84 -25.47 4.95
C LYS A 258 1.32 -26.70 4.19
N GLY A 259 1.89 -27.88 4.43
CA GLY A 259 1.50 -29.11 3.74
C GLY A 259 1.79 -29.07 2.24
N LEU A 260 2.90 -28.42 1.85
CA LEU A 260 3.35 -28.26 0.47
C LEU A 260 4.52 -29.20 0.11
#